data_AF-A0A0G2YMR2-F1
#
_entry.id   AF-A0A0G2YMR2-F1
#
_cell.length_a   1.000
_cell.length_b   1.000
_cell.length_c   1.000
_cell.angle_alpha   90.00
_cell.angle_beta   90.00
_cell.angle_gamma   90.00
#
_symmetry.space_group_name_H-M   'P 1'
#
loop_
_entity.id
_entity.type
_entity.pdbx_description
1 polymer ?
#
loop_
_entity_poly.entity_id
_entity_poly.type
_entity_poly.pdbx_seq_one_letter_code
_entity_poly.pdbx_strand_id
1 'polypeptide(L)'
;PEVTQGISLSSGMILLTWQKIAPTALLYQISPTLNMKILITLAFLSTMLGGWGGLNQTHLRKILAYSSIAHMGWMAIIMLINPTLALLNLLIYIIATLTLFLILNFTSITKIKSLTNLWNKSAPMTMAILLTLLSLGGLPPLTGFMPKWLILQELVSNNNIIMATLMALSALLNLFFYMRIIYATTLTMFPTTNNSKIQWPHPQTKTTNIIPTLTIISSLLLPLTPLFITLMY
;
A
#
# COMPACT_ATOMS: atom_id res chain seq x y z
N PRO A 1 0.32 11.41 -10.45
CA PRO A 1 0.69 10.13 -11.10
C PRO A 1 1.77 10.30 -12.18
N GLU A 2 1.80 11.47 -12.83
CA GLU A 2 2.84 11.86 -13.79
C GLU A 2 4.22 11.91 -13.13
N VAL A 3 4.33 12.59 -11.98
CA VAL A 3 5.60 12.76 -11.26
C VAL A 3 6.22 11.41 -10.92
N THR A 4 5.46 10.50 -10.29
CA THR A 4 5.97 9.17 -9.92
C THR A 4 6.35 8.33 -11.12
N GLN A 5 5.73 8.56 -12.29
CA GLN A 5 6.05 7.83 -13.51
C GLN A 5 7.33 8.33 -14.17
N GLY A 6 7.59 9.64 -14.13
CA GLY A 6 8.74 10.28 -14.77
C GLY A 6 10.06 10.10 -14.01
N ILE A 7 10.00 9.75 -12.72
CA ILE A 7 11.19 9.63 -11.87
C ILE A 7 11.65 8.17 -11.67
N SER A 8 12.86 8.01 -11.15
CA SER A 8 13.45 6.71 -10.82
C SER A 8 12.68 5.99 -9.69
N LEU A 9 12.86 4.68 -9.54
CA LEU A 9 12.19 3.92 -8.46
C LEU A 9 12.61 4.39 -7.06
N SER A 10 13.87 4.76 -6.87
CA SER A 10 14.38 5.26 -5.58
C SER A 10 13.79 6.62 -5.21
N SER A 11 13.74 7.55 -6.16
CA SER A 11 13.11 8.87 -5.94
C SER A 11 11.60 8.75 -5.75
N GLY A 12 10.94 7.86 -6.51
CA GLY A 12 9.53 7.53 -6.33
C GLY A 12 9.23 6.95 -4.95
N MET A 13 10.12 6.11 -4.42
CA MET A 13 10.03 5.59 -3.06
C MET A 13 10.06 6.73 -2.03
N ILE A 14 11.05 7.62 -2.10
CA ILE A 14 11.16 8.78 -1.20
C ILE A 14 9.93 9.69 -1.28
N LEU A 15 9.42 9.92 -2.49
CA LEU A 15 8.23 10.75 -2.70
C LEU A 15 6.97 10.14 -2.06
N LEU A 16 6.80 8.82 -2.15
CA LEU A 16 5.60 8.17 -1.63
C LEU A 16 5.68 7.83 -0.14
N THR A 17 6.88 7.82 0.47
CA THR A 17 7.05 7.56 1.91
C THR A 17 7.41 8.82 2.68
N TRP A 18 8.62 9.33 2.47
CA TRP A 18 9.22 10.41 3.26
C TRP A 18 8.42 11.71 3.19
N GLN A 19 7.99 12.09 1.97
CA GLN A 19 7.24 13.34 1.77
C GLN A 19 5.84 13.34 2.39
N LYS A 20 5.34 12.18 2.86
CA LYS A 20 4.05 12.09 3.55
C LYS A 20 4.15 12.41 5.04
N ILE A 21 5.33 12.30 5.64
CA ILE A 21 5.54 12.41 7.10
C ILE A 21 5.30 13.84 7.59
N ALA A 22 5.88 14.85 6.92
CA ALA A 22 5.75 16.23 7.38
C ALA A 22 4.30 16.77 7.30
N PRO A 23 3.55 16.56 6.19
CA PRO A 23 2.16 17.00 6.12
C PRO A 23 1.23 16.29 7.11
N THR A 24 1.43 14.98 7.34
CA THR A 24 0.61 14.24 8.32
C THR A 24 0.91 14.65 9.76
N ALA A 25 2.17 14.96 10.07
CA ALA A 25 2.56 15.50 11.38
C ALA A 25 1.90 16.87 11.64
N LEU A 26 1.84 17.72 10.61
CA LEU A 26 1.13 19.00 10.72
C LEU A 26 -0.37 18.77 10.93
N LEU A 27 -1.01 17.92 10.11
CA LEU A 27 -2.43 17.57 10.27
C LEU A 27 -2.74 16.99 11.66
N TYR A 28 -1.83 16.20 12.22
CA TYR A 28 -1.94 15.65 13.57
C TYR A 28 -2.00 16.78 14.62
N GLN A 29 -1.11 17.78 14.52
CA GLN A 29 -1.04 18.91 15.47
C GLN A 29 -2.26 19.83 15.40
N ILE A 30 -2.78 20.09 14.19
CA ILE A 30 -3.94 20.98 14.01
C ILE A 30 -5.28 20.24 14.01
N SER A 31 -5.27 18.92 14.24
CA SER A 31 -6.45 18.05 14.17
C SER A 31 -7.70 18.58 14.91
N PRO A 32 -7.64 19.18 16.11
CA PRO A 32 -8.85 19.65 16.80
C PRO A 32 -9.50 20.88 16.14
N THR A 33 -8.76 21.60 15.28
CA THR A 33 -9.23 22.85 14.65
C THR A 33 -9.76 22.65 13.22
N LEU A 34 -9.67 21.44 12.69
CA LEU A 34 -10.05 21.14 11.32
C LEU A 34 -11.58 21.09 11.14
N ASN A 35 -12.06 21.53 9.98
CA ASN A 35 -13.47 21.40 9.64
C ASN A 35 -13.78 19.97 9.16
N MET A 36 -14.52 19.23 9.98
CA MET A 36 -14.87 17.83 9.75
C MET A 36 -15.58 17.59 8.40
N LYS A 37 -16.48 18.48 7.97
CA LYS A 37 -17.23 18.31 6.71
C LYS A 37 -16.31 18.36 5.49
N ILE A 38 -15.36 19.29 5.48
CA ILE A 38 -14.39 19.45 4.39
C ILE A 38 -13.43 18.25 4.39
N LEU A 39 -12.98 17.83 5.56
CA LEU A 39 -12.02 16.72 5.67
C LEU A 39 -12.64 15.39 5.21
N ILE A 40 -13.86 15.06 5.63
CA ILE A 40 -14.56 13.84 5.21
C ILE A 40 -14.80 13.84 3.70
N THR A 41 -15.24 14.96 3.13
CA THR A 41 -15.51 15.03 1.67
C THR A 41 -14.24 14.86 0.86
N LEU A 42 -13.14 15.49 1.25
CA LEU A 42 -11.83 15.29 0.61
C LEU A 42 -11.31 13.87 0.80
N ALA A 43 -11.44 13.30 2.00
CA ALA A 43 -11.07 11.92 2.29
C ALA A 43 -11.80 10.94 1.37
N PHE A 44 -13.12 11.06 1.26
CA PHE A 44 -13.94 10.22 0.39
C PHE A 44 -13.58 10.35 -1.09
N LEU A 45 -13.45 11.59 -1.58
CA LEU A 45 -13.10 11.83 -2.98
C LEU A 45 -11.72 11.25 -3.30
N SER A 46 -10.76 11.37 -2.38
CA SER A 46 -9.43 10.79 -2.56
C SER A 46 -9.45 9.26 -2.62
N THR A 47 -10.25 8.57 -1.80
CA THR A 47 -10.35 7.10 -1.87
C THR A 47 -11.01 6.64 -3.16
N MET A 48 -12.07 7.32 -3.60
CA MET A 48 -12.76 7.01 -4.87
C MET A 48 -11.86 7.25 -6.09
N LEU A 49 -11.20 8.42 -6.17
CA LEU A 49 -10.30 8.74 -7.27
C LEU A 49 -9.05 7.85 -7.29
N GLY A 50 -8.53 7.49 -6.12
CA GLY A 50 -7.45 6.51 -5.99
C GLY A 50 -7.85 5.13 -6.51
N GLY A 51 -9.04 4.66 -6.13
CA GLY A 51 -9.60 3.38 -6.57
C GLY A 51 -9.81 3.32 -8.08
N TRP A 52 -10.62 4.22 -8.63
CA TRP A 52 -10.93 4.22 -10.06
C TRP A 52 -9.73 4.54 -10.94
N GLY A 53 -8.89 5.49 -10.54
CA GLY A 53 -7.70 5.86 -11.30
C GLY A 53 -6.67 4.74 -11.42
N GLY A 54 -6.57 3.87 -10.41
CA GLY A 54 -5.67 2.72 -10.41
C GLY A 54 -6.07 1.61 -11.38
N LEU A 55 -7.38 1.44 -11.66
CA LEU A 55 -7.90 0.34 -12.48
C LEU A 55 -7.38 0.33 -13.91
N ASN A 56 -7.06 1.50 -14.48
CA ASN A 56 -6.69 1.61 -15.90
C ASN A 56 -5.17 1.68 -16.13
N GLN A 57 -4.36 1.41 -15.11
CA GLN A 57 -2.90 1.56 -15.22
C GLN A 57 -2.20 0.21 -15.35
N THR A 58 -1.17 0.18 -16.19
CA THR A 58 -0.28 -0.99 -16.37
C THR A 58 1.14 -0.73 -15.87
N HIS A 59 1.47 0.53 -15.59
CA HIS A 59 2.72 0.94 -14.98
C HIS A 59 2.63 0.86 -13.46
N LEU A 60 3.55 0.12 -12.84
CA LEU A 60 3.52 -0.13 -11.39
C LEU A 60 3.64 1.17 -10.59
N ARG A 61 4.46 2.13 -11.06
CA ARG A 61 4.63 3.44 -10.39
C ARG A 61 3.36 4.28 -10.37
N LYS A 62 2.52 4.20 -11.43
CA LYS A 62 1.22 4.87 -11.44
C LYS A 62 0.23 4.19 -10.52
N ILE A 63 0.20 2.86 -10.52
CA ILE A 63 -0.66 2.09 -9.62
C ILE A 63 -0.34 2.40 -8.16
N LEU A 64 0.95 2.45 -7.79
CA LEU A 64 1.39 2.81 -6.44
C LEU A 64 1.11 4.26 -6.08
N ALA A 65 1.09 5.16 -7.06
CA ALA A 65 0.66 6.54 -6.83
C ALA A 65 -0.85 6.60 -6.54
N TYR A 66 -1.68 5.88 -7.30
CA TYR A 66 -3.12 5.84 -7.05
C TYR A 66 -3.45 5.16 -5.72
N SER A 67 -2.73 4.11 -5.35
CA SER A 67 -2.89 3.53 -4.02
C SER A 67 -2.48 4.50 -2.91
N SER A 68 -1.40 5.26 -3.09
CA SER A 68 -1.01 6.31 -2.13
C SER A 68 -2.14 7.31 -1.90
N ILE A 69 -2.83 7.74 -2.96
CA ILE A 69 -3.95 8.69 -2.88
C ILE A 69 -5.07 8.08 -2.04
N ALA A 70 -5.42 6.81 -2.27
CA ALA A 70 -6.45 6.16 -1.50
C ALA A 70 -6.07 5.93 -0.03
N HIS A 71 -4.84 5.51 0.27
CA HIS A 71 -4.39 5.34 1.65
C HIS A 71 -4.36 6.68 2.42
N MET A 72 -3.98 7.79 1.77
CA MET A 72 -4.07 9.12 2.37
C MET A 72 -5.52 9.53 2.68
N GLY A 73 -6.50 9.10 1.88
CA GLY A 73 -7.92 9.30 2.19
C GLY A 73 -8.36 8.58 3.47
N TRP A 74 -7.92 7.34 3.67
CA TRP A 74 -8.14 6.61 4.92
C TRP A 74 -7.46 7.27 6.12
N MET A 75 -6.28 7.88 5.95
CA MET A 75 -5.64 8.63 7.02
C MET A 75 -6.40 9.92 7.34
N ALA A 76 -6.81 10.68 6.32
CA ALA A 76 -7.51 11.94 6.49
C ALA A 76 -8.84 11.78 7.23
N ILE A 77 -9.58 10.70 7.01
CA ILE A 77 -10.91 10.54 7.63
C ILE A 77 -10.85 10.36 9.14
N ILE A 78 -9.83 9.65 9.64
CA ILE A 78 -9.72 9.32 11.06
C ILE A 78 -8.96 10.38 11.84
N MET A 79 -8.23 11.29 11.16
CA MET A 79 -7.44 12.35 11.81
C MET A 79 -8.21 13.17 12.84
N LEU A 80 -9.50 13.42 12.62
CA LEU A 80 -10.31 14.24 13.54
C LEU A 80 -10.91 13.45 14.70
N ILE A 81 -11.10 12.14 14.52
CA ILE A 81 -11.71 11.26 15.52
C ILE A 81 -10.62 10.73 16.46
N ASN A 82 -9.61 10.10 15.86
CA ASN A 82 -8.52 9.51 16.60
C ASN A 82 -7.22 9.64 15.78
N PRO A 83 -6.42 10.69 16.02
CA PRO A 83 -5.24 10.98 15.19
C PRO A 83 -4.13 9.95 15.36
N THR A 84 -4.12 9.16 16.44
CA THR A 84 -3.14 8.08 16.65
C THR A 84 -3.35 6.92 15.66
N LEU A 85 -4.61 6.59 15.33
CA LEU A 85 -4.93 5.61 14.28
C LEU A 85 -4.50 6.07 12.89
N ALA A 86 -4.52 7.37 12.62
CA ALA A 86 -4.00 7.92 11.37
C ALA A 86 -2.47 7.67 11.25
N LEU A 87 -1.73 7.82 12.36
CA LEU A 87 -0.30 7.53 12.43
C LEU A 87 -0.02 6.02 12.25
N LEU A 88 -0.83 5.15 12.88
CA LEU A 88 -0.73 3.70 12.67
C LEU A 88 -0.88 3.33 11.19
N ASN A 89 -1.91 3.87 10.53
CA ASN A 89 -2.15 3.64 9.11
C ASN A 89 -0.99 4.15 8.25
N LEU A 90 -0.42 5.31 8.59
CA LEU A 90 0.76 5.85 7.92
C LEU A 90 1.98 4.93 8.06
N LEU A 91 2.27 4.43 9.25
CA LEU A 91 3.40 3.53 9.50
C LEU A 91 3.28 2.25 8.67
N ILE A 92 2.12 1.60 8.74
CA ILE A 92 1.87 0.36 7.98
C ILE A 92 1.95 0.62 6.48
N TYR A 93 1.40 1.73 6.00
CA TYR A 93 1.50 2.15 4.61
C TYR A 93 2.96 2.39 4.17
N ILE A 94 3.77 3.10 4.97
CA ILE A 94 5.18 3.37 4.66
C ILE A 94 5.95 2.04 4.59
N ILE A 95 5.77 1.14 5.54
CA ILE A 95 6.45 -0.17 5.55
C ILE A 95 6.09 -0.97 4.30
N ALA A 96 4.79 -1.09 3.99
CA ALA A 96 4.30 -1.90 2.86
C ALA A 96 4.62 -1.28 1.49
N THR A 97 4.73 0.04 1.37
CA THR A 97 5.18 0.67 0.13
C THR A 97 6.69 0.59 -0.04
N LEU A 98 7.45 0.74 1.05
CA LEU A 98 8.90 0.64 1.04
C LEU A 98 9.36 -0.78 0.68
N THR A 99 8.72 -1.83 1.22
CA THR A 99 8.97 -3.22 0.78
C THR A 99 8.83 -3.35 -0.73
N LEU A 100 7.70 -2.90 -1.27
CA LEU A 100 7.38 -3.09 -2.68
C LEU A 100 8.32 -2.28 -3.59
N PHE A 101 8.66 -1.04 -3.24
CA PHE A 101 9.65 -0.27 -3.98
C PHE A 101 11.05 -0.88 -3.95
N LEU A 102 11.50 -1.40 -2.80
CA LEU A 102 12.78 -2.10 -2.71
C LEU A 102 12.78 -3.35 -3.58
N ILE A 103 11.69 -4.11 -3.59
CA ILE A 103 11.54 -5.30 -4.44
C ILE A 103 11.59 -4.94 -5.92
N LEU A 104 10.87 -3.90 -6.34
CA LEU A 104 10.90 -3.41 -7.72
C LEU A 104 12.28 -2.88 -8.12
N ASN A 105 12.98 -2.22 -7.21
CA ASN A 105 14.32 -1.70 -7.49
C ASN A 105 15.37 -2.83 -7.57
N PHE A 106 15.28 -3.83 -6.69
CA PHE A 106 16.11 -5.03 -6.73
C PHE A 106 15.96 -5.71 -8.09
N THR A 107 14.72 -6.01 -8.49
CA THR A 107 14.36 -6.70 -9.74
C THR A 107 14.42 -5.84 -10.99
N SER A 108 14.55 -4.51 -10.86
CA SER A 108 14.52 -3.52 -11.94
C SER A 108 13.23 -3.53 -12.79
N ILE A 109 12.08 -3.76 -12.15
CA ILE A 109 10.79 -3.93 -12.82
C ILE A 109 9.91 -2.69 -12.66
N THR A 110 9.30 -2.20 -13.75
CA THR A 110 8.45 -1.00 -13.74
C THR A 110 7.05 -1.19 -14.36
N LYS A 111 6.85 -2.26 -15.13
CA LYS A 111 5.57 -2.58 -15.81
C LYS A 111 5.05 -3.94 -15.34
N ILE A 112 3.73 -4.14 -15.38
CA ILE A 112 3.12 -5.45 -15.06
C ILE A 112 3.66 -6.56 -15.98
N LYS A 113 3.78 -6.30 -17.30
CA LYS A 113 4.31 -7.29 -18.27
C LYS A 113 5.72 -7.77 -17.95
N SER A 114 6.58 -6.92 -17.39
CA SER A 114 7.92 -7.34 -16.95
C SER A 114 7.88 -8.11 -15.63
N LEU A 115 6.85 -7.89 -14.81
CA LEU A 115 6.64 -8.56 -13.52
C LEU A 115 6.22 -10.03 -13.72
N THR A 116 5.54 -10.35 -14.82
CA THR A 116 5.12 -11.73 -15.14
C THR A 116 6.29 -12.69 -15.35
N ASN A 117 7.49 -12.18 -15.69
CA ASN A 117 8.68 -13.01 -15.88
C ASN A 117 9.44 -13.25 -14.57
N LEU A 118 9.03 -12.64 -13.46
CA LEU A 118 9.76 -12.70 -12.19
C LEU A 118 9.75 -14.09 -11.57
N TRP A 119 8.69 -14.88 -11.75
CA TRP A 119 8.61 -16.24 -11.21
C TRP A 119 9.77 -17.12 -11.70
N ASN A 120 10.19 -16.92 -12.95
CA ASN A 120 11.27 -17.66 -13.58
C ASN A 120 12.67 -17.17 -13.15
N LYS A 121 12.77 -15.98 -12.53
CA LYS A 121 14.04 -15.45 -11.99
C LYS A 121 14.19 -15.72 -10.49
N SER A 122 13.13 -15.52 -9.73
CA SER A 122 13.16 -15.62 -8.27
C SER A 122 11.75 -15.82 -7.69
N ALA A 123 11.40 -17.07 -7.37
CA ALA A 123 10.14 -17.42 -6.71
C ALA A 123 9.93 -16.78 -5.31
N PRO A 124 10.96 -16.61 -4.45
CA PRO A 124 10.77 -15.95 -3.16
C PRO A 124 10.30 -14.49 -3.31
N MET A 125 10.80 -13.81 -4.34
CA MET A 125 10.45 -12.40 -4.59
C MET A 125 9.02 -12.24 -5.08
N THR A 126 8.52 -13.19 -5.89
CA THR A 126 7.10 -13.20 -6.28
C THR A 126 6.19 -13.38 -5.06
N MET A 127 6.56 -14.24 -4.11
CA MET A 127 5.79 -14.39 -2.86
C MET A 127 5.83 -13.14 -1.98
N ALA A 128 6.98 -12.45 -1.91
CA ALA A 128 7.08 -11.19 -1.19
C ALA A 128 6.14 -10.10 -1.79
N ILE A 129 6.05 -10.02 -3.12
CA ILE A 129 5.12 -9.12 -3.82
C ILE A 129 3.66 -9.49 -3.53
N LEU A 130 3.32 -10.78 -3.55
CA LEU A 130 1.98 -11.26 -3.20
C LEU A 130 1.56 -10.78 -1.81
N LEU A 131 2.38 -11.07 -0.79
CA LEU A 131 2.09 -10.74 0.60
C LEU A 131 1.94 -9.23 0.82
N THR A 132 2.82 -8.44 0.21
CA THR A 132 2.80 -6.96 0.34
C THR A 132 1.63 -6.31 -0.39
N LEU A 133 1.25 -6.80 -1.57
CA LEU A 133 0.07 -6.29 -2.30
C LEU A 133 -1.23 -6.65 -1.59
N LEU A 134 -1.36 -7.87 -1.08
CA LEU A 134 -2.53 -8.28 -0.29
C LEU A 134 -2.61 -7.50 1.03
N SER A 135 -1.47 -7.17 1.66
CA SER A 135 -1.48 -6.36 2.88
C SER A 135 -1.90 -4.92 2.59
N LEU A 136 -1.43 -4.28 1.52
CA LEU A 136 -1.95 -2.97 1.07
C LEU A 136 -3.46 -3.02 0.73
N GLY A 137 -3.92 -4.14 0.18
CA GLY A 137 -5.33 -4.45 -0.05
C GLY A 137 -6.14 -4.51 1.25
N GLY A 138 -5.51 -4.88 2.37
CA GLY A 138 -6.14 -4.97 3.68
C GLY A 138 -7.03 -6.19 3.82
N LEU A 139 -6.55 -7.36 3.41
CA LEU A 139 -7.27 -8.62 3.62
C LEU A 139 -7.02 -9.21 5.02
N PRO A 140 -8.05 -9.79 5.66
CA PRO A 140 -7.92 -10.50 6.95
C PRO A 140 -7.24 -11.85 6.70
N PRO A 141 -5.91 -11.89 6.66
CA PRO A 141 -5.05 -12.28 7.78
C PRO A 141 -3.77 -11.42 7.91
N LEU A 142 -3.65 -10.36 7.12
CA LEU A 142 -2.42 -9.56 6.95
C LEU A 142 -2.49 -8.23 7.71
N THR A 143 -1.32 -7.62 7.94
CA THR A 143 -1.22 -6.40 8.75
C THR A 143 -2.04 -5.21 8.25
N GLY A 144 -2.14 -4.99 6.94
CA GLY A 144 -2.87 -3.83 6.44
C GLY A 144 -4.40 -3.92 6.60
N PHE A 145 -4.92 -5.05 7.09
CA PHE A 145 -6.30 -5.14 7.55
C PHE A 145 -6.50 -4.39 8.88
N MET A 146 -5.53 -4.48 9.79
CA MET A 146 -5.57 -3.86 11.12
C MET A 146 -5.98 -2.37 11.09
N PRO A 147 -5.31 -1.46 10.37
CA PRO A 147 -5.66 -0.05 10.41
C PRO A 147 -7.04 0.23 9.81
N LYS A 148 -7.41 -0.47 8.72
CA LYS A 148 -8.73 -0.29 8.10
C LYS A 148 -9.85 -0.75 9.03
N TRP A 149 -9.65 -1.88 9.70
CA TRP A 149 -10.60 -2.41 10.67
C TRP A 149 -10.80 -1.45 11.85
N LEU A 150 -9.71 -0.99 12.48
CA LEU A 150 -9.78 -0.06 13.60
C LEU A 150 -10.40 1.29 13.21
N ILE A 151 -10.09 1.81 12.02
CA ILE A 151 -10.72 3.04 11.51
C ILE A 151 -12.23 2.85 11.34
N LEU A 152 -12.67 1.72 10.79
CA LEU A 152 -14.09 1.43 10.63
C LEU A 152 -14.79 1.30 12.00
N GLN A 153 -14.14 0.68 12.98
CA GLN A 153 -14.67 0.58 14.33
C GLN A 153 -14.88 1.97 14.96
N GLU A 154 -13.92 2.88 14.85
CA GLU A 154 -14.05 4.24 15.37
C GLU A 154 -15.04 5.11 14.59
N LEU A 155 -15.24 4.86 13.30
CA LEU A 155 -16.30 5.56 12.55
C LEU A 155 -17.70 5.12 13.00
N VAL A 156 -17.87 3.83 13.31
CA VAL A 156 -19.13 3.28 13.80
C VAL A 156 -19.40 3.71 15.25
N SER A 157 -18.39 3.75 16.12
CA SER A 157 -18.52 4.25 17.49
C SER A 157 -18.99 5.71 17.54
N ASN A 158 -18.57 6.52 16.56
CA ASN A 158 -18.99 7.93 16.39
C ASN A 158 -20.24 8.11 15.53
N ASN A 159 -21.09 7.09 15.38
CA ASN A 159 -22.36 7.11 14.63
C ASN A 159 -22.26 7.43 13.12
N ASN A 160 -21.07 7.42 12.52
CA ASN A 160 -20.83 7.71 11.11
C ASN A 160 -20.88 6.45 10.22
N ILE A 161 -21.95 5.65 10.36
CA ILE A 161 -22.09 4.33 9.72
C ILE A 161 -22.08 4.44 8.19
N ILE A 162 -22.78 5.42 7.62
CA ILE A 162 -22.86 5.64 6.16
C ILE A 162 -21.46 5.87 5.58
N MET A 163 -20.63 6.64 6.29
CA MET A 163 -19.29 6.93 5.81
C MET A 163 -18.37 5.71 5.93
N ALA A 164 -18.52 4.93 6.99
CA ALA A 164 -17.80 3.67 7.17
C ALA A 164 -18.09 2.68 6.03
N THR A 165 -19.35 2.50 5.64
CA THR A 165 -19.73 1.58 4.56
C THR A 165 -19.22 2.06 3.20
N LEU A 166 -19.32 3.35 2.89
CA LEU A 166 -18.77 3.93 1.66
C LEU A 166 -17.26 3.75 1.56
N MET A 167 -16.53 3.97 2.65
CA MET A 167 -15.09 3.76 2.70
C MET A 167 -14.73 2.30 2.49
N ALA A 168 -15.42 1.37 3.18
CA ALA A 168 -15.21 -0.06 3.00
C ALA A 168 -15.40 -0.51 1.54
N LEU A 169 -16.46 -0.03 0.87
CA LEU A 169 -16.71 -0.31 -0.54
C LEU A 169 -15.61 0.29 -1.45
N SER A 170 -15.14 1.50 -1.18
CA SER A 170 -14.05 2.12 -1.94
C SER A 170 -12.73 1.33 -1.84
N ALA A 171 -12.47 0.67 -0.70
CA ALA A 171 -11.27 -0.16 -0.54
C ALA A 171 -11.28 -1.43 -1.42
N LEU A 172 -12.46 -1.95 -1.76
CA LEU A 172 -12.58 -3.09 -2.67
C LEU A 172 -12.10 -2.76 -4.10
N LEU A 173 -12.27 -1.50 -4.54
CA LEU A 173 -11.72 -1.05 -5.83
C LEU A 173 -10.19 -1.14 -5.85
N ASN A 174 -9.55 -0.76 -4.74
CA ASN A 174 -8.09 -0.89 -4.61
C ASN A 174 -7.64 -2.35 -4.66
N LEU A 175 -8.36 -3.19 -3.93
CA LEU A 175 -8.10 -4.61 -3.88
C LEU A 175 -8.19 -5.26 -5.27
N PHE A 176 -9.16 -4.86 -6.09
CA PHE A 176 -9.31 -5.42 -7.42
C PHE A 176 -8.10 -5.20 -8.33
N PHE A 177 -7.51 -3.99 -8.38
CA PHE A 177 -6.31 -3.80 -9.20
C PHE A 177 -5.08 -4.47 -8.61
N TYR A 178 -4.98 -4.65 -7.29
CA TYR A 178 -3.93 -5.48 -6.69
C TYR A 178 -4.08 -6.95 -7.07
N MET A 179 -5.30 -7.49 -7.02
CA MET A 179 -5.59 -8.86 -7.45
C MET A 179 -5.22 -9.09 -8.91
N ARG A 180 -5.41 -8.09 -9.78
CA ARG A 180 -4.96 -8.16 -11.18
C ARG A 180 -3.45 -8.34 -11.30
N ILE A 181 -2.67 -7.61 -10.51
CA ILE A 181 -1.20 -7.74 -10.51
C ILE A 181 -0.81 -9.12 -10.00
N ILE A 182 -1.39 -9.54 -8.88
CA ILE A 182 -1.16 -10.84 -8.24
C ILE A 182 -1.45 -11.99 -9.20
N TYR A 183 -2.58 -11.91 -9.90
CA TYR A 183 -2.97 -12.90 -10.90
C TYR A 183 -1.91 -13.00 -12.00
N ALA A 184 -1.43 -11.86 -12.49
CA ALA A 184 -0.43 -11.80 -13.56
C ALA A 184 0.95 -12.33 -13.15
N THR A 185 1.27 -12.37 -11.85
CA THR A 185 2.64 -12.64 -11.37
C THR A 185 2.81 -13.97 -10.66
N THR A 186 1.90 -14.31 -9.76
CA THR A 186 2.10 -15.39 -8.78
C THR A 186 1.09 -16.51 -8.94
N LEU A 187 -0.18 -16.19 -9.21
CA LEU A 187 -1.23 -17.20 -9.33
C LEU A 187 -1.20 -17.89 -10.70
N THR A 188 -0.72 -17.19 -11.74
CA THR A 188 -0.57 -17.77 -13.07
C THR A 188 0.86 -17.62 -13.59
N MET A 189 1.29 -18.58 -14.41
CA MET A 189 2.59 -18.55 -15.06
C MET A 189 2.42 -18.11 -16.52
N PHE A 190 2.94 -16.93 -16.84
CA PHE A 190 2.98 -16.45 -18.22
C PHE A 190 4.13 -17.09 -19.02
N PRO A 191 3.99 -17.22 -20.35
CA PRO A 191 5.04 -17.74 -21.20
C PRO A 191 6.28 -16.82 -21.15
N THR A 192 7.45 -17.43 -20.95
CA THR A 192 8.73 -16.71 -20.87
C THR A 192 9.58 -16.91 -22.12
N THR A 193 10.44 -15.94 -22.44
CA THR A 193 11.34 -16.00 -23.60
C THR A 193 12.58 -16.81 -23.31
N ASN A 194 13.17 -17.49 -24.31
CA ASN A 194 14.37 -18.30 -24.14
C ASN A 194 15.56 -17.53 -23.49
N ASN A 195 15.66 -16.22 -23.74
CA ASN A 195 16.68 -15.36 -23.15
C ASN A 195 16.64 -15.27 -21.61
N SER A 196 15.52 -15.62 -20.96
CA SER A 196 15.47 -15.63 -19.49
C SER A 196 16.36 -16.73 -18.90
N LYS A 197 16.62 -17.81 -19.63
CA LYS A 197 17.49 -18.92 -19.20
C LYS A 197 18.94 -18.48 -19.00
N ILE A 198 19.39 -17.47 -19.73
CA ILE A 198 20.74 -16.88 -19.58
C ILE A 198 20.90 -16.24 -18.19
N GLN A 199 19.82 -15.81 -17.56
CA GLN A 199 19.85 -15.14 -16.26
C GLN A 199 19.82 -16.12 -15.08
N TRP A 200 19.46 -17.39 -15.30
CA TRP A 200 19.44 -18.40 -14.25
C TRP A 200 20.79 -18.64 -13.55
N PRO A 201 21.92 -18.76 -14.26
CA PRO A 201 23.22 -18.96 -13.61
C PRO A 201 23.79 -17.68 -12.96
N HIS A 202 23.20 -16.51 -13.23
CA HIS A 202 23.70 -15.23 -12.74
C HIS A 202 22.79 -14.67 -11.64
N PRO A 203 23.09 -14.95 -10.35
CA PRO A 203 22.32 -14.39 -9.25
C PRO A 203 22.43 -12.86 -9.22
N GLN A 204 21.38 -12.19 -8.72
CA GLN A 204 21.40 -10.74 -8.57
C GLN A 204 22.46 -10.31 -7.55
N THR A 205 23.29 -9.35 -7.95
CA THR A 205 24.40 -8.81 -7.15
C THR A 205 23.99 -7.67 -6.24
N LYS A 206 22.77 -7.14 -6.38
CA LYS A 206 22.27 -6.07 -5.50
C LYS A 206 22.09 -6.66 -4.10
N THR A 207 22.65 -6.04 -3.08
CA THR A 207 22.44 -6.45 -1.69
C THR A 207 21.24 -5.71 -1.12
N THR A 208 20.26 -6.45 -0.60
CA THR A 208 19.12 -5.85 0.11
C THR A 208 18.73 -6.71 1.29
N ASN A 209 19.48 -6.62 2.38
CA ASN A 209 19.25 -7.39 3.61
C ASN A 209 17.96 -6.98 4.34
N ILE A 210 17.37 -5.84 3.98
CA ILE A 210 16.20 -5.26 4.67
C ILE A 210 14.87 -5.78 4.10
N ILE A 211 14.86 -6.37 2.89
CA ILE A 211 13.60 -6.82 2.26
C ILE A 211 12.89 -7.91 3.09
N PRO A 212 13.56 -8.97 3.56
CA PRO A 212 12.90 -10.02 4.33
C PRO A 212 12.24 -9.49 5.61
N THR A 213 12.96 -8.67 6.38
CA THR A 213 12.45 -8.13 7.65
C THR A 213 11.21 -7.27 7.42
N LEU A 214 11.27 -6.36 6.43
CA LEU A 214 10.12 -5.52 6.10
C LEU A 214 8.94 -6.33 5.56
N THR A 215 9.19 -7.41 4.80
CA THR A 215 8.09 -8.26 4.30
C THR A 215 7.36 -8.95 5.45
N ILE A 216 8.08 -9.45 6.46
CA ILE A 216 7.52 -10.04 7.68
C ILE A 216 6.70 -9.00 8.44
N ILE A 217 7.28 -7.81 8.68
CA ILE A 217 6.59 -6.70 9.35
C ILE A 217 5.33 -6.29 8.56
N SER A 218 5.36 -6.27 7.23
CA SER A 218 4.20 -5.91 6.42
C SER A 218 3.10 -6.99 6.35
N SER A 219 3.36 -8.24 6.78
CA SER A 219 2.43 -9.36 6.61
C SER A 219 1.97 -10.00 7.92
N LEU A 220 2.83 -10.14 8.92
CA LEU A 220 2.60 -10.99 10.10
C LEU A 220 2.37 -10.24 11.43
N LEU A 221 2.23 -8.91 11.45
CA LEU A 221 1.92 -8.14 12.67
C LEU A 221 0.46 -8.18 13.15
N LEU A 222 -0.47 -8.80 12.42
CA LEU A 222 -1.90 -8.79 12.81
C LEU A 222 -2.16 -9.32 14.25
N PRO A 223 -1.50 -10.38 14.75
CA PRO A 223 -1.70 -10.86 16.12
C PRO A 223 -1.28 -9.86 17.19
N LEU A 224 -0.43 -8.87 16.87
CA LEU A 224 0.00 -7.82 17.78
C LEU A 224 -0.98 -6.64 17.84
N THR A 225 -2.15 -6.77 17.20
CA THR A 225 -3.22 -5.76 17.25
C THR A 225 -3.57 -5.31 18.67
N PRO A 226 -3.73 -6.18 19.69
CA PRO A 226 -4.10 -5.74 21.03
C PRO A 226 -3.02 -4.85 21.67
N LEU A 227 -1.74 -5.16 21.42
CA LEU A 227 -0.62 -4.36 21.93
C LEU A 227 -0.63 -2.95 21.37
N PHE A 228 -0.91 -2.78 20.07
CA PHE A 228 -1.06 -1.45 19.49
C PHE A 228 -2.26 -0.70 20.06
N ILE A 229 -3.39 -1.38 20.29
CA ILE A 229 -4.57 -0.76 20.91
C ILE A 229 -4.22 -0.25 22.31
N THR A 230 -3.53 -1.04 23.13
CA THR A 230 -3.10 -0.62 24.48
C THR A 230 -2.08 0.51 24.50
N LEU A 231 -1.34 0.72 23.41
CA LEU A 231 -0.40 1.86 23.28
C LEU A 231 -1.09 3.13 22.79
N MET A 232 -2.30 3.01 22.22
CA MET A 232 -3.05 4.12 21.62
C MET A 232 -4.05 4.76 22.58
N TYR A 233 -4.52 4.02 23.59
CA TYR A 233 -5.37 4.47 24.69
C TYR A 233 -4.55 4.65 25.97
#